data_AF-A0A6G3PJB3-F1
#
_entry.id   AF-A0A6G3PJB3-F1
#
_cell.length_a   1.000
_cell.length_b   1.000
_cell.length_c   1.000
_cell.angle_alpha   90.00
_cell.angle_beta   90.00
_cell.angle_gamma   90.00
#
_symmetry.space_group_name_H-M   'P 1'
#
loop_
_entity.id
_entity.type
_entity.pdbx_description
1 polymer ?
#
loop_
_entity_poly.entity_id
_entity_poly.type
_entity_poly.pdbx_seq_one_letter_code
_entity_poly.pdbx_strand_id
1 'polypeptide(L)'
;MVRLAPGGRRRLLGEAATGYFVVTVETARRRIVLRHYGEDFTECRELTGHSAEALLLGAIRHGLLGPGELSHAGYLGAELAKAEAAARLGLHYVQDRPLTAR
;
A
#
# COMPACT_ATOMS: atom_id res chain seq x y z
N MET A 1 25.59 18.90 9.16
CA MET A 1 24.38 18.06 9.22
C MET A 1 23.25 18.88 9.81
N VAL A 2 22.17 19.10 9.07
CA VAL A 2 20.97 19.80 9.58
C VAL A 2 20.00 18.74 10.09
N ARG A 3 19.49 18.87 11.32
CA ARG A 3 18.44 18.00 11.85
C ARG A 3 17.09 18.57 11.45
N LEU A 4 16.26 17.75 10.82
CA LEU A 4 14.88 18.09 10.47
C LEU A 4 13.94 17.37 11.43
N ALA A 5 12.85 18.03 11.83
CA ALA A 5 11.80 17.38 12.60
C ALA A 5 11.01 16.43 11.68
N PRO A 6 10.56 15.26 12.18
CA PRO A 6 9.59 14.45 11.46
C PRO A 6 8.26 15.21 11.35
N GLY A 7 7.46 14.90 10.33
CA GLY A 7 6.17 15.56 10.11
C GLY A 7 5.55 15.25 8.75
N GLY A 8 4.51 16.01 8.39
CA GLY A 8 3.68 15.79 7.21
C GLY A 8 2.26 15.36 7.58
N ARG A 9 1.36 15.32 6.59
CA ARG A 9 -0.01 14.83 6.76
C ARG A 9 -0.35 13.88 5.63
N ARG A 10 -1.02 12.77 5.97
CA ARG A 10 -1.69 11.94 4.96
C ARG A 10 -2.84 12.76 4.40
N ARG A 11 -2.87 12.98 3.09
CA ARG A 11 -4.06 13.54 2.45
C ARG A 11 -5.16 12.46 2.46
N LEU A 12 -6.34 12.81 2.95
CA LEU A 12 -7.44 11.86 3.06
C LEU A 12 -8.05 11.56 1.68
N LEU A 13 -8.62 10.37 1.56
CA LEU A 13 -9.44 9.97 0.41
C LEU A 13 -10.58 10.99 0.25
N GLY A 14 -10.73 11.55 -0.95
CA GLY A 14 -11.82 12.49 -1.31
C GLY A 14 -11.37 13.89 -1.76
N GLU A 15 -10.14 14.32 -1.48
CA GLU A 15 -9.70 15.67 -1.90
C GLU A 15 -8.92 15.69 -3.23
N ALA A 16 -8.36 14.54 -3.65
CA ALA A 16 -7.57 14.37 -4.89
C ALA A 16 -7.28 12.90 -5.26
N ALA A 17 -7.90 11.92 -4.59
CA ALA A 17 -7.54 10.52 -4.74
C ALA A 17 -8.31 9.88 -5.90
N THR A 18 -7.58 9.28 -6.86
CA THR A 18 -8.13 8.59 -8.04
C THR A 18 -8.80 7.24 -7.74
N GLY A 19 -8.98 6.91 -6.45
CA GLY A 19 -9.37 5.59 -5.98
C GLY A 19 -8.83 5.25 -4.60
N TYR A 20 -8.92 3.97 -4.24
CA TYR A 20 -8.40 3.43 -2.98
C TYR A 20 -7.71 2.08 -3.18
N PHE A 21 -6.79 1.77 -2.27
CA PHE A 21 -6.04 0.52 -2.28
C PHE A 21 -6.51 -0.43 -1.19
N VAL A 22 -6.58 -1.71 -1.55
CA VAL A 22 -6.79 -2.82 -0.61
C VAL A 22 -5.59 -3.73 -0.68
N VAL A 23 -4.87 -3.84 0.43
CA VAL A 23 -3.74 -4.75 0.58
C VAL A 23 -4.21 -6.01 1.29
N THR A 24 -3.88 -7.17 0.74
CA THR A 24 -4.14 -8.47 1.36
C THR A 24 -2.89 -9.33 1.36
N VAL A 25 -2.75 -10.17 2.38
CA VAL A 25 -1.64 -11.12 2.50
C VAL A 25 -2.18 -12.53 2.30
N GLU A 26 -1.76 -13.19 1.23
CA GLU A 26 -2.06 -14.60 1.04
C GLU A 26 -0.97 -15.45 1.67
N THR A 27 -1.28 -16.00 2.84
CA THR A 27 -0.28 -16.68 3.68
C THR A 27 0.21 -17.98 3.08
N ALA A 28 -0.69 -18.78 2.49
CA ALA A 28 -0.35 -20.06 1.89
C ALA A 28 0.74 -19.92 0.80
N ARG A 29 0.71 -18.79 0.07
CA ARG A 29 1.65 -18.47 -1.00
C ARG A 29 2.71 -17.44 -0.61
N ARG A 30 2.69 -16.95 0.64
CA ARG A 30 3.56 -15.88 1.17
C ARG A 30 3.69 -14.69 0.21
N ARG A 31 2.56 -14.26 -0.37
CA ARG A 31 2.51 -13.16 -1.32
C ARG A 31 1.56 -12.06 -0.87
N ILE A 32 1.81 -10.87 -1.36
CA ILE A 32 0.97 -9.69 -1.18
C ILE A 32 0.11 -9.56 -2.45
N VAL A 33 -1.16 -9.23 -2.25
CA VAL A 33 -2.08 -8.87 -3.32
C VAL A 33 -2.57 -7.46 -3.06
N LEU A 34 -2.21 -6.56 -3.98
CA LEU A 34 -2.56 -5.15 -4.00
C LEU A 34 -3.68 -4.94 -5.02
N ARG A 35 -4.83 -4.48 -4.57
CA ARG A 35 -5.95 -4.09 -5.44
C ARG A 35 -6.13 -2.59 -5.40
N HIS A 36 -6.30 -1.98 -6.56
CA HIS A 36 -6.72 -0.60 -6.71
C HIS A 36 -8.15 -0.59 -7.25
N TYR A 37 -9.02 0.15 -6.58
CA TYR A 37 -10.38 0.42 -7.01
C TYR A 37 -10.51 1.88 -7.39
N GLY A 38 -11.07 2.16 -8.57
CA GLY A 38 -11.45 3.53 -8.96
C GLY A 38 -12.50 4.14 -8.04
N GLU A 39 -12.75 5.44 -8.19
CA GLU A 39 -13.71 6.21 -7.38
C GLU A 39 -15.15 5.67 -7.46
N ASP A 40 -15.50 5.02 -8.56
CA ASP A 40 -16.81 4.44 -8.82
C ASP A 40 -16.93 2.97 -8.37
N PHE A 41 -15.89 2.42 -7.75
CA PHE A 41 -15.81 1.03 -7.29
C PHE A 41 -15.87 -0.02 -8.43
N THR A 42 -15.86 0.38 -9.71
CA THR A 42 -16.11 -0.56 -10.82
C THR A 42 -14.83 -1.13 -11.44
N GLU A 43 -13.77 -0.33 -11.54
CA GLU A 43 -12.48 -0.80 -12.07
C GLU A 43 -11.58 -1.33 -10.94
N CYS A 44 -11.35 -2.66 -10.93
CA CYS A 44 -10.35 -3.29 -10.07
C CYS A 44 -9.10 -3.65 -10.87
N ARG A 45 -7.97 -3.02 -10.53
CA ARG A 45 -6.64 -3.41 -11.04
C ARG A 45 -5.87 -4.12 -9.95
N GLU A 46 -5.30 -5.28 -10.25
CA GLU A 46 -4.60 -6.12 -9.28
C GLU A 46 -3.11 -6.23 -9.62
N LEU A 47 -2.26 -6.05 -8.61
CA LEU A 47 -0.83 -6.35 -8.64
C LEU A 47 -0.54 -7.41 -7.56
N THR A 48 0.23 -8.42 -7.92
CA THR A 48 0.63 -9.50 -7.02
C THR A 48 2.15 -9.58 -6.97
N GLY A 49 2.72 -9.80 -5.78
CA GLY A 49 4.15 -10.03 -5.66
C GLY A 49 4.60 -10.35 -4.23
N HIS A 50 5.90 -10.50 -4.07
CA HIS A 50 6.54 -10.77 -2.78
C HIS A 50 7.33 -9.58 -2.23
N SER A 51 7.47 -8.51 -3.01
CA SER A 51 8.25 -7.31 -2.67
C SER A 51 7.34 -6.10 -2.59
N ALA A 52 7.36 -5.41 -1.45
CA ALA A 52 6.65 -4.15 -1.27
C ALA A 52 7.11 -3.09 -2.27
N GLU A 53 8.42 -2.99 -2.49
CA GLU A 53 9.02 -2.06 -3.45
C GLU A 53 8.54 -2.33 -4.88
N ALA A 54 8.59 -3.59 -5.33
CA ALA A 54 8.16 -3.94 -6.68
C ALA A 54 6.67 -3.62 -6.91
N LEU A 55 5.83 -3.86 -5.90
CA LEU A 55 4.40 -3.55 -5.97
C LEU A 55 4.14 -2.04 -5.99
N LEU A 56 4.83 -1.26 -5.15
CA LEU A 56 4.71 0.20 -5.14
C LEU A 56 5.16 0.80 -6.48
N LEU A 57 6.34 0.38 -6.98
CA LEU A 57 6.84 0.84 -8.27
C LEU A 57 5.93 0.41 -9.43
N GLY A 58 5.32 -0.78 -9.34
CA GLY A 58 4.28 -1.21 -10.28
C GLY A 58 3.06 -0.28 -10.26
N ALA A 59 2.54 0.03 -9.06
CA ALA A 59 1.40 0.93 -8.92
C ALA A 59 1.70 2.35 -9.47
N ILE A 60 2.91 2.87 -9.21
CA ILE A 60 3.38 4.15 -9.76
C ILE A 60 3.49 4.07 -11.28
N ARG A 61 4.15 3.03 -11.82
CA ARG A 61 4.35 2.84 -13.27
C ARG A 61 3.02 2.79 -14.03
N HIS A 62 1.99 2.18 -13.43
CA HIS A 62 0.66 2.07 -14.02
C HIS A 62 -0.28 3.25 -13.67
N GLY A 63 0.24 4.29 -13.02
CA GLY A 63 -0.52 5.51 -12.73
C GLY A 63 -1.64 5.36 -11.70
N LEU A 64 -1.58 4.33 -10.84
CA LEU A 64 -2.68 4.00 -9.92
C LEU A 64 -2.81 4.98 -8.74
N LEU A 65 -1.77 5.74 -8.42
CA LEU A 65 -1.75 6.70 -7.31
C LEU A 65 -2.26 8.09 -7.71
N GLY A 66 -2.41 8.37 -9.01
CA GLY A 66 -2.63 9.71 -9.53
C GLY A 66 -1.34 10.57 -9.55
N PRO A 67 -1.33 11.68 -10.31
CA PRO A 67 -0.18 12.57 -10.42
C PRO A 67 0.05 13.38 -9.13
N GLY A 68 1.29 13.43 -8.64
CA GLY A 68 1.68 14.29 -7.51
C GLY A 68 1.32 13.77 -6.10
N GLU A 69 0.74 12.58 -6.00
CA GLU A 69 0.27 11.99 -4.74
C GLU A 69 1.38 11.31 -3.91
N LEU A 70 2.46 12.06 -3.61
CA LEU A 70 3.63 11.53 -2.88
C LEU A 70 3.29 11.08 -1.44
N SER A 71 2.36 11.77 -0.77
CA SER A 71 1.92 11.37 0.57
C SER A 71 1.20 10.00 0.54
N HIS A 72 0.46 9.73 -0.54
CA HIS A 72 -0.26 8.49 -0.76
C HIS A 72 0.70 7.36 -1.10
N ALA A 73 1.73 7.63 -1.92
CA ALA A 73 2.81 6.68 -2.20
C ALA A 73 3.58 6.29 -0.93
N GLY A 74 3.87 7.26 -0.06
CA GLY A 74 4.51 6.99 1.24
C GLY A 74 3.66 6.11 2.15
N TYR A 75 2.36 6.39 2.24
CA TYR A 75 1.41 5.55 2.99
C TYR A 75 1.33 4.13 2.41
N LEU A 76 1.11 3.99 1.11
CA LEU A 76 1.00 2.70 0.45
C LEU A 76 2.28 1.87 0.61
N GLY A 77 3.45 2.51 0.48
CA GLY A 77 4.73 1.86 0.73
C GLY A 77 4.86 1.29 2.14
N ALA A 78 4.42 2.05 3.16
CA ALA A 78 4.44 1.59 4.55
C ALA A 78 3.50 0.38 4.77
N GLU A 79 2.30 0.41 4.20
CA GLU A 79 1.34 -0.71 4.28
C GLU A 79 1.84 -1.95 3.52
N LEU A 80 2.42 -1.78 2.34
CA LEU A 80 3.03 -2.87 1.58
C LEU A 80 4.24 -3.48 2.31
N ALA A 81 5.09 -2.67 2.95
CA ALA A 81 6.21 -3.17 3.75
C ALA A 81 5.72 -3.99 4.95
N LYS A 82 4.66 -3.51 5.61
CA LYS A 82 3.99 -4.25 6.70
C LYS A 82 3.39 -5.58 6.21
N ALA A 83 2.77 -5.58 5.04
CA ALA A 83 2.24 -6.79 4.40
C ALA A 83 3.34 -7.77 3.99
N GLU A 84 4.48 -7.28 3.47
CA GLU A 84 5.65 -8.09 3.16
C GLU A 84 6.20 -8.78 4.41
N ALA A 85 6.37 -8.02 5.50
CA ALA A 85 6.81 -8.57 6.78
C ALA A 85 5.85 -9.67 7.26
N ALA A 86 4.54 -9.44 7.18
CA ALA A 86 3.54 -10.44 7.55
C ALA A 86 3.60 -11.71 6.69
N ALA A 87 3.75 -11.55 5.37
CA ALA A 87 3.88 -12.67 4.44
C ALA A 87 5.14 -13.51 4.72
N ARG A 88 6.26 -12.86 5.02
CA ARG A 88 7.57 -13.51 5.27
C ARG A 88 7.63 -14.18 6.64
N LEU A 89 7.09 -13.53 7.67
CA LEU A 89 7.17 -13.97 9.05
C LEU A 89 5.95 -14.79 9.51
N GLY A 90 4.92 -14.92 8.66
CA GLY A 90 3.70 -15.65 9.00
C GLY A 90 2.80 -14.92 10.00
N LEU A 91 2.88 -13.58 10.08
CA LEU A 91 2.06 -12.78 10.99
C LEU A 91 0.66 -12.55 10.43
N HIS A 92 -0.23 -12.03 11.27
CA HIS A 92 -1.55 -11.55 10.87
C HIS A 92 -1.46 -10.06 10.47
N TYR A 93 -1.99 -9.74 9.30
CA TYR A 93 -1.97 -8.41 8.71
C TYR A 93 -3.40 -7.86 8.61
N VAL A 94 -3.58 -6.63 9.11
CA VAL A 94 -4.77 -5.80 8.84
C VAL A 94 -4.27 -4.40 8.54
N GLN A 95 -4.78 -3.81 7.45
CA GLN A 95 -4.43 -2.44 7.05
C GLN A 95 -4.78 -1.45 8.17
N ASP A 96 -3.93 -0.43 8.36
CA ASP A 96 -4.06 0.56 9.44
C ASP A 96 -4.06 0.00 10.88
N ARG A 97 -3.73 -1.30 11.07
CA ARG A 97 -3.53 -1.93 12.38
C ARG A 97 -2.08 -2.42 12.56
N PRO A 98 -1.61 -2.57 13.80
CA PRO A 98 -0.36 -3.27 14.08
C PRO A 98 -0.39 -4.71 13.58
N LEU A 99 0.78 -5.27 13.25
CA LEU A 99 0.92 -6.70 13.04
C LEU A 99 0.69 -7.44 14.35
N THR A 100 0.04 -8.59 14.26
CA THR A 100 -0.16 -9.48 15.42
C THR A 100 0.35 -10.88 15.11
N ALA A 101 0.64 -11.64 16.17
CA ALA A 101 0.74 -13.09 16.05
C ALA A 101 -0.60 -13.65 15.54
N ARG A 102 -0.53 -14.86 14.95
CA ARG A 102 -1.71 -15.62 14.56
C ARG A 102 -2.31 -16.35 15.74
#